data_AF-A0A934YTA6-F1
#
_entry.id   AF-A0A934YTA6-F1
#
_cell.length_a   1.000
_cell.length_b   1.000
_cell.length_c   1.000
_cell.angle_alpha   90.00
_cell.angle_beta   90.00
_cell.angle_gamma   90.00
#
_symmetry.space_group_name_H-M   'P 1'
#
loop_
_entity.id
_entity.type
_entity.pdbx_description
1 polymer ?
#
loop_
_entity_poly.entity_id
_entity_poly.type
_entity_poly.pdbx_seq_one_letter_code
_entity_poly.pdbx_strand_id
1 'polypeptide(L)'
;MAKLNYLNVGCGNKTHTDWVNIDMASNSPDVIVANILKGMPFPDNTFDVVYHSQVLEHFPKERAHAFIKECCRVLKPNGIIRVVVPDLENIVDEYKNYLNKCLESPSEMNEANYDWMMLEIYDQTVRNQTGGNMVEFLRQPKMINEDFVIGRTGFVGNDIRSSYLSGGGGRSVSDTLKKAFSSMFMFKKAVNFGVSKLRQKLNPFRSTNSKVGAFRMGGEVHLWMYDRFSLARLLKECGFENVSIVSPTESRIPKWSDYELDVKGGFVHDPTSLFAEAVKK
;
A
#
# COMPACT_ATOMS: atom_id res chain seq x y z
N MET A 1 17.96 28.54 4.17
CA MET A 1 18.10 27.38 3.26
C MET A 1 17.05 27.51 2.16
N ALA A 2 17.36 27.12 0.92
CA ALA A 2 16.38 27.13 -0.16
C ALA A 2 15.22 26.16 0.16
N LYS A 3 13.99 26.50 -0.24
CA LYS A 3 12.84 25.61 -0.11
C LYS A 3 13.08 24.37 -0.99
N LEU A 4 13.00 23.18 -0.40
CA LEU A 4 13.13 21.92 -1.12
C LEU A 4 11.81 21.58 -1.82
N ASN A 5 11.89 20.93 -2.98
CA ASN A 5 10.74 20.48 -3.74
C ASN A 5 10.49 18.99 -3.45
N TYR A 6 9.31 18.67 -2.92
CA TYR A 6 8.95 17.31 -2.53
C TYR A 6 7.80 16.77 -3.39
N LEU A 7 7.87 15.47 -3.73
CA LEU A 7 6.83 14.76 -4.47
C LEU A 7 6.32 13.55 -3.68
N ASN A 8 5.01 13.47 -3.50
CA ASN A 8 4.30 12.36 -2.88
C ASN A 8 3.49 11.62 -3.96
N VAL A 9 3.92 10.40 -4.31
CA VAL A 9 3.39 9.60 -5.42
C VAL A 9 2.42 8.54 -4.89
N GLY A 10 1.22 8.47 -5.47
CA GLY A 10 0.16 7.59 -4.96
C GLY A 10 -0.33 8.06 -3.60
N CYS A 11 -0.48 9.38 -3.45
CA CYS A 11 -0.71 10.02 -2.16
C CYS A 11 -2.03 9.62 -1.48
N GLY A 12 -3.02 9.19 -2.25
CA GLY A 12 -4.35 8.90 -1.72
C GLY A 12 -4.94 10.07 -0.93
N ASN A 13 -5.29 9.77 0.33
CA ASN A 13 -5.74 10.77 1.30
C ASN A 13 -4.60 11.25 2.23
N LYS A 14 -3.39 10.69 2.11
CA LYS A 14 -2.20 11.05 2.91
C LYS A 14 -1.44 12.14 2.15
N THR A 15 -1.85 13.39 2.32
CA THR A 15 -1.28 14.56 1.63
C THR A 15 -0.72 15.59 2.62
N HIS A 16 0.29 16.34 2.20
CA HIS A 16 0.80 17.50 2.94
C HIS A 16 0.95 18.70 1.99
N THR A 17 0.69 19.92 2.48
CA THR A 17 0.66 21.15 1.65
C THR A 17 2.03 21.57 1.13
N ASP A 18 3.11 21.15 1.79
CA ASP A 18 4.48 21.36 1.32
C ASP A 18 4.93 20.36 0.24
N TRP A 19 4.11 19.36 -0.06
CA TRP A 19 4.40 18.33 -1.04
C TRP A 19 3.55 18.53 -2.29
N VAL A 20 4.15 18.32 -3.46
CA VAL A 20 3.36 18.07 -4.67
C VAL A 20 2.78 16.67 -4.53
N ASN A 21 1.46 16.57 -4.50
CA ASN A 21 0.76 15.29 -4.35
C ASN A 21 0.25 14.83 -5.72
N ILE A 22 0.55 13.60 -6.12
CA ILE A 22 0.08 13.00 -7.37
C ILE A 22 -0.59 11.67 -7.10
N ASP A 23 -1.74 11.44 -7.75
CA ASP A 23 -2.47 10.18 -7.68
C ASP A 23 -3.15 9.87 -9.02
N MET A 24 -3.53 8.62 -9.25
CA MET A 24 -4.32 8.22 -10.41
C MET A 24 -5.77 8.70 -10.33
N ALA A 25 -6.27 8.97 -9.11
CA ALA A 25 -7.56 9.59 -8.89
C ALA A 25 -7.60 10.35 -7.57
N SER A 26 -8.18 11.55 -7.59
CA SER A 26 -8.49 12.30 -6.38
C SER A 26 -9.64 13.26 -6.66
N ASN A 27 -10.40 13.59 -5.61
CA ASN A 27 -11.37 14.67 -5.62
C ASN A 27 -10.82 15.95 -4.97
N SER A 28 -9.59 15.92 -4.45
CA SER A 28 -8.94 17.07 -3.86
C SER A 28 -8.34 17.96 -4.94
N PRO A 29 -8.53 19.29 -4.90
CA PRO A 29 -7.85 20.21 -5.81
C PRO A 29 -6.33 20.26 -5.59
N ASP A 30 -5.85 19.81 -4.43
CA ASP A 30 -4.44 19.83 -4.04
C ASP A 30 -3.66 18.60 -4.54
N VAL A 31 -4.32 17.73 -5.33
CA VAL A 31 -3.73 16.50 -5.89
C VAL A 31 -3.77 16.54 -7.40
N ILE A 32 -2.61 16.36 -8.02
CA ILE A 32 -2.48 16.21 -9.46
C ILE A 32 -3.00 14.82 -9.86
N VAL A 33 -4.02 14.78 -10.70
CA VAL A 33 -4.56 13.51 -11.22
C VAL A 33 -3.79 13.09 -12.47
N ALA A 34 -2.98 12.03 -12.36
CA ALA A 34 -2.19 11.51 -13.47
C ALA A 34 -1.99 9.99 -13.40
N ASN A 35 -1.88 9.34 -14.57
CA ASN A 35 -1.63 7.90 -14.65
C ASN A 35 -0.13 7.61 -14.50
N ILE A 36 0.30 7.35 -13.26
CA ILE A 36 1.70 7.04 -12.92
C ILE A 36 2.25 5.78 -13.59
N LEU A 37 1.41 4.87 -14.09
CA LEU A 37 1.82 3.69 -14.87
C LEU A 37 2.37 4.06 -16.25
N LYS A 38 2.04 5.25 -16.74
CA LYS A 38 2.48 5.79 -18.03
C LYS A 38 3.62 6.81 -17.90
N GLY A 39 4.11 7.02 -16.68
CA GLY A 39 5.06 8.08 -16.35
C GLY A 39 4.41 9.23 -15.58
N MET A 40 5.25 10.03 -14.95
CA MET A 40 4.85 11.21 -14.18
C MET A 40 5.01 12.48 -15.05
N PRO A 41 4.06 13.44 -14.99
CA PRO A 41 4.04 14.62 -15.84
C PRO A 41 5.02 15.72 -15.36
N PHE A 42 6.23 15.32 -14.96
CA PHE A 42 7.26 16.21 -14.45
C PHE A 42 8.54 16.09 -15.27
N PRO A 43 9.30 17.19 -15.45
CA PRO A 43 10.63 17.14 -16.04
C PRO A 43 11.62 16.30 -15.22
N ASP A 44 12.71 15.93 -15.86
CA ASP A 44 13.86 15.32 -15.17
C ASP A 44 14.41 16.26 -14.10
N ASN A 45 14.97 15.70 -13.02
CA ASN A 45 15.68 16.46 -11.99
C ASN A 45 14.86 17.64 -11.38
N THR A 46 13.57 17.42 -11.13
CA THR A 46 12.65 18.43 -10.61
C THR A 46 12.60 18.45 -9.09
N PHE A 47 12.60 17.28 -8.45
CA PHE A 47 12.35 17.12 -7.02
C PHE A 47 13.62 16.80 -6.24
N ASP A 48 13.70 17.32 -5.02
CA ASP A 48 14.76 16.99 -4.06
C ASP A 48 14.40 15.69 -3.29
N VAL A 49 13.10 15.40 -3.14
CA VAL A 49 12.59 14.19 -2.48
C VAL A 49 11.41 13.60 -3.25
N VAL A 50 11.39 12.27 -3.37
CA VAL A 50 10.24 11.48 -3.82
C VAL A 50 9.86 10.52 -2.71
N TYR A 51 8.59 10.51 -2.32
CA TYR A 51 8.01 9.60 -1.35
C TYR A 51 6.87 8.82 -2.01
N HIS A 52 6.78 7.54 -1.72
CA HIS A 52 5.55 6.78 -1.93
C HIS A 52 5.38 5.72 -0.83
N SER A 53 4.14 5.49 -0.44
CA SER A 53 3.78 4.51 0.58
C SER A 53 2.58 3.71 0.16
N GLN A 54 2.72 2.39 0.25
CA GLN A 54 1.77 1.41 -0.26
C GLN A 54 1.44 1.69 -1.74
N VAL A 55 2.39 1.46 -2.64
CA VAL A 55 2.22 1.76 -4.08
C VAL A 55 2.91 0.71 -4.93
N LEU A 56 4.18 0.42 -4.63
CA LEU A 56 5.04 -0.41 -5.46
C LEU A 56 4.56 -1.86 -5.55
N GLU A 57 3.97 -2.40 -4.49
CA GLU A 57 3.40 -3.74 -4.39
C GLU A 57 2.24 -3.97 -5.38
N HIS A 58 1.63 -2.91 -5.90
CA HIS A 58 0.55 -2.99 -6.89
C HIS A 58 1.07 -3.03 -8.33
N PHE A 59 2.39 -2.92 -8.54
CA PHE A 59 3.00 -3.08 -9.84
C PHE A 59 3.31 -4.56 -10.09
N PRO A 60 3.03 -5.08 -11.30
CA PRO A 60 3.64 -6.33 -11.73
C PRO A 60 5.17 -6.22 -11.61
N LYS A 61 5.85 -7.30 -11.23
CA LYS A 61 7.31 -7.31 -11.02
C LYS A 61 8.08 -6.73 -12.21
N GLU A 62 7.65 -7.05 -13.43
CA GLU A 62 8.23 -6.57 -14.69
C GLU A 62 8.04 -5.07 -14.94
N ARG A 63 7.09 -4.42 -14.26
CA ARG A 63 6.84 -2.97 -14.32
C ARG A 63 7.47 -2.19 -13.18
N ALA A 64 7.79 -2.85 -12.06
CA ALA A 64 8.40 -2.21 -10.89
C ALA A 64 9.69 -1.44 -11.24
N HIS A 65 10.57 -2.03 -12.06
CA HIS A 65 11.81 -1.37 -12.51
C HIS A 65 11.53 -0.07 -13.28
N ALA A 66 10.54 -0.06 -14.17
CA ALA A 66 10.18 1.14 -14.92
C ALA A 66 9.63 2.25 -14.02
N PHE A 67 8.81 1.91 -13.02
CA PHE A 67 8.26 2.86 -12.06
C PHE A 67 9.34 3.47 -11.17
N ILE A 68 10.25 2.66 -10.61
CA ILE A 68 11.36 3.18 -9.80
C ILE A 68 12.35 3.99 -10.66
N LYS A 69 12.57 3.61 -11.92
CA LYS A 69 13.32 4.46 -12.88
C LYS A 69 12.66 5.81 -13.12
N GLU A 70 11.33 5.86 -13.18
CA GLU A 70 10.60 7.12 -13.31
C GLU A 70 10.74 8.00 -12.06
N CYS A 71 10.71 7.41 -10.86
CA CYS A 71 11.04 8.11 -9.62
C CYS A 71 12.47 8.66 -9.64
N CYS A 72 13.43 7.87 -10.12
CA CYS A 72 14.82 8.30 -10.31
C CYS A 72 14.93 9.44 -11.35
N ARG A 73 14.17 9.39 -12.45
CA ARG A 73 14.19 10.42 -13.50
C ARG A 73 13.81 11.80 -12.94
N VAL A 74 12.71 11.87 -12.18
CA VAL A 74 12.18 13.15 -11.66
C VAL A 74 12.97 13.68 -10.46
N LEU A 75 13.75 12.85 -9.76
CA LEU A 75 14.65 13.28 -8.69
C LEU A 75 15.87 14.03 -9.25
N LYS A 76 16.33 15.07 -8.57
CA LYS A 76 17.64 15.70 -8.80
C LYS A 76 18.77 14.75 -8.41
N PRO A 77 19.99 14.91 -8.96
CA PRO A 77 21.17 14.23 -8.43
C PRO A 77 21.31 14.49 -6.93
N ASN A 78 21.67 13.47 -6.15
CA ASN A 78 21.67 13.46 -4.69
C ASN A 78 20.29 13.61 -4.01
N GLY A 79 19.19 13.58 -4.78
CA GLY A 79 17.84 13.57 -4.25
C GLY A 79 17.50 12.26 -3.54
N ILE A 80 16.59 12.33 -2.57
CA ILE A 80 16.23 11.18 -1.71
C ILE A 80 14.94 10.54 -2.23
N ILE A 81 14.92 9.21 -2.31
CA ILE A 81 13.68 8.44 -2.40
C ILE A 81 13.38 7.79 -1.04
N ARG A 82 12.13 7.89 -0.57
CA ARG A 82 11.60 7.10 0.54
C ARG A 82 10.49 6.19 0.03
N VAL A 83 10.63 4.90 0.29
CA VAL A 83 9.74 3.83 -0.17
C VAL A 83 9.17 3.10 1.04
N VAL A 84 7.85 2.96 1.09
CA VAL A 84 7.16 2.16 2.10
C VAL A 84 6.30 1.11 1.40
N VAL A 85 6.50 -0.16 1.76
CA VAL A 85 5.80 -1.32 1.20
C VAL A 85 5.49 -2.34 2.30
N PRO A 86 4.53 -3.26 2.11
CA PRO A 86 4.36 -4.40 3.00
C PRO A 86 5.67 -5.18 3.18
N ASP A 87 6.02 -5.51 4.42
CA ASP A 87 7.25 -6.23 4.74
C ASP A 87 7.05 -7.76 4.62
N LEU A 88 7.51 -8.33 3.51
CA LEU A 88 7.47 -9.78 3.30
C LEU A 88 8.28 -10.53 4.36
N GLU A 89 9.42 -9.98 4.78
CA GLU A 89 10.30 -10.62 5.77
C GLU A 89 9.58 -10.69 7.13
N ASN A 90 8.96 -9.59 7.57
CA ASN A 90 8.16 -9.57 8.80
C ASN A 90 6.99 -10.57 8.76
N ILE A 91 6.24 -10.61 7.65
CA ILE A 91 5.09 -11.50 7.51
C ILE A 91 5.55 -12.97 7.59
N VAL A 92 6.64 -13.32 6.90
CA VAL A 92 7.18 -14.70 6.91
C VAL A 92 7.75 -15.07 8.28
N ASP A 93 8.44 -14.15 8.94
CA ASP A 93 9.01 -14.39 10.27
C ASP A 93 7.91 -14.62 11.31
N GLU A 94 6.83 -13.82 11.30
CA GLU A 94 5.69 -14.02 12.19
C GLU A 94 4.90 -15.28 11.86
N TYR A 95 4.73 -15.61 10.57
CA TYR A 95 4.17 -16.91 10.18
C TYR A 95 4.98 -18.07 10.76
N LYS A 96 6.32 -18.05 10.61
CA LYS A 96 7.20 -19.10 11.16
C LYS A 96 7.17 -19.14 12.68
N ASN A 97 7.14 -17.98 13.33
CA ASN A 97 7.03 -17.85 14.79
C ASN A 97 5.78 -18.57 15.30
N TYR A 98 4.60 -18.27 14.74
CA TYR A 98 3.35 -18.88 15.17
C TYR A 98 3.20 -20.34 14.72
N LEU A 99 3.74 -20.71 13.56
CA LEU A 99 3.84 -22.12 13.17
C LEU A 99 4.58 -22.94 14.25
N ASN A 100 5.76 -22.48 14.66
CA ASN A 100 6.55 -23.18 15.67
C ASN A 100 5.83 -23.18 17.03
N LYS A 101 5.24 -22.05 17.45
CA LYS A 101 4.47 -21.98 18.69
C LYS A 101 3.28 -22.94 18.71
N CYS A 102 2.57 -23.12 17.58
CA CYS A 102 1.48 -24.08 17.46
C CYS A 102 1.96 -25.53 17.58
N LEU A 103 3.16 -25.85 17.09
CA LEU A 103 3.74 -27.20 17.16
C LEU A 103 4.33 -27.51 18.55
N GLU A 104 4.96 -26.53 19.19
CA GLU A 104 5.67 -26.69 20.47
C GLU A 104 4.77 -26.46 21.69
N SER A 105 3.82 -25.52 21.58
CA SER A 105 2.96 -25.05 22.67
C SER A 105 1.55 -24.69 22.17
N PRO A 106 0.73 -25.68 21.76
CA PRO A 106 -0.59 -25.43 21.21
C PRO A 106 -1.47 -24.63 22.17
N SER A 107 -2.12 -23.58 21.67
CA SER A 107 -3.13 -22.82 22.40
C SER A 107 -4.06 -22.12 21.42
N GLU A 108 -5.30 -21.85 21.83
CA GLU A 108 -6.28 -21.12 21.01
C GLU A 108 -5.73 -19.76 20.53
N MET A 109 -4.93 -19.07 21.36
CA MET A 109 -4.30 -17.80 21.00
C MET A 109 -3.24 -17.98 19.89
N ASN A 110 -2.39 -19.01 20.00
CA ASN A 110 -1.36 -19.28 19.00
C ASN A 110 -1.98 -19.70 17.66
N GLU A 111 -3.02 -20.54 17.70
CA GLU A 111 -3.76 -20.95 16.51
C GLU A 111 -4.45 -19.75 15.84
N ALA A 112 -5.10 -18.87 16.61
CA ALA A 112 -5.72 -17.66 16.07
C ALA A 112 -4.69 -16.71 15.42
N ASN A 113 -3.50 -16.57 16.02
CA ASN A 113 -2.42 -15.76 15.45
C ASN A 113 -1.82 -16.39 14.19
N TYR A 114 -1.65 -17.71 14.18
CA TYR A 114 -1.23 -18.45 12.99
C TYR A 114 -2.23 -18.26 11.84
N ASP A 115 -3.53 -18.43 12.10
CA ASP A 115 -4.60 -18.25 11.13
C ASP A 115 -4.61 -16.81 10.58
N TRP A 116 -4.39 -15.82 11.44
CA TRP A 116 -4.23 -14.43 11.00
C TRP A 116 -3.02 -14.26 10.07
N MET A 117 -1.85 -14.83 10.41
CA MET A 117 -0.67 -14.71 9.56
C MET A 117 -0.87 -15.35 8.17
N MET A 118 -1.55 -16.49 8.12
CA MET A 118 -1.96 -17.15 6.88
C MET A 118 -2.94 -16.29 6.09
N LEU A 119 -3.91 -15.67 6.78
CA LEU A 119 -4.87 -14.78 6.15
C LEU A 119 -4.18 -13.55 5.56
N GLU A 120 -3.30 -12.89 6.32
CA GLU A 120 -2.61 -11.68 5.93
C GLU A 120 -1.71 -11.90 4.71
N ILE A 121 -0.94 -12.99 4.66
CA ILE A 121 -0.07 -13.24 3.50
C ILE A 121 -0.87 -13.54 2.22
N TYR A 122 -1.96 -14.29 2.32
CA TYR A 122 -2.72 -14.72 1.15
C TYR A 122 -3.75 -13.69 0.70
N ASP A 123 -4.54 -13.10 1.60
CA ASP A 123 -5.62 -12.20 1.23
C ASP A 123 -5.11 -10.98 0.47
N GLN A 124 -3.92 -10.47 0.81
CA GLN A 124 -3.27 -9.36 0.11
C GLN A 124 -2.99 -9.66 -1.38
N THR A 125 -2.71 -10.92 -1.73
CA THR A 125 -2.28 -11.32 -3.09
C THR A 125 -3.33 -12.08 -3.89
N VAL A 126 -4.27 -12.75 -3.23
CA VAL A 126 -5.23 -13.67 -3.89
C VAL A 126 -6.69 -13.22 -3.84
N ARG A 127 -7.05 -12.20 -3.04
CA ARG A 127 -8.45 -11.75 -2.91
C ARG A 127 -9.08 -11.37 -4.24
N ASN A 128 -10.41 -11.51 -4.30
CA ASN A 128 -11.23 -11.20 -5.49
C ASN A 128 -12.39 -10.24 -5.19
N GLN A 129 -12.40 -9.63 -3.99
CA GLN A 129 -13.40 -8.68 -3.54
C GLN A 129 -12.74 -7.62 -2.64
N THR A 130 -13.34 -6.42 -2.59
CA THR A 130 -12.83 -5.30 -1.79
C THR A 130 -12.75 -5.66 -0.33
N GLY A 131 -11.61 -5.37 0.29
CA GLY A 131 -11.35 -5.68 1.71
C GLY A 131 -11.07 -7.15 2.02
N GLY A 132 -11.39 -8.07 1.11
CA GLY A 132 -11.12 -9.50 1.24
C GLY A 132 -11.65 -10.13 2.54
N ASN A 133 -11.03 -11.22 2.93
CA ASN A 133 -11.36 -11.96 4.16
C ASN A 133 -10.78 -11.28 5.41
N MET A 134 -9.77 -10.41 5.29
CA MET A 134 -9.25 -9.64 6.43
C MET A 134 -10.31 -8.70 7.04
N VAL A 135 -11.12 -8.04 6.19
CA VAL A 135 -12.23 -7.20 6.68
C VAL A 135 -13.33 -8.05 7.32
N GLU A 136 -13.61 -9.24 6.77
CA GLU A 136 -14.55 -10.18 7.38
C GLU A 136 -14.06 -10.64 8.75
N PHE A 137 -12.76 -10.90 8.89
CA PHE A 137 -12.12 -11.26 10.16
C PHE A 137 -12.27 -10.15 11.22
N LEU A 138 -11.97 -8.90 10.87
CA LEU A 138 -12.11 -7.74 11.76
C LEU A 138 -13.55 -7.48 12.23
N ARG A 139 -14.54 -8.03 11.52
CA ARG A 139 -15.98 -7.92 11.81
C ARG A 139 -16.54 -9.10 12.57
N GLN A 140 -15.71 -9.98 13.10
CA GLN A 140 -16.20 -11.03 13.99
C GLN A 140 -16.72 -10.41 15.30
N PRO A 141 -17.83 -10.90 15.89
CA PRO A 141 -18.35 -10.38 17.15
C PRO A 141 -17.30 -10.39 18.27
N LYS A 142 -16.44 -11.42 18.28
CA LYS A 142 -15.37 -11.60 19.24
C LYS A 142 -14.13 -12.11 18.53
N MET A 143 -12.98 -11.53 18.85
CA MET A 143 -11.67 -11.98 18.41
C MET A 143 -10.83 -12.26 19.65
N ILE A 144 -10.31 -13.48 19.79
CA ILE A 144 -9.39 -13.82 20.89
C ILE A 144 -8.07 -13.05 20.78
N ASN A 145 -7.60 -12.83 19.55
CA ASN A 145 -6.34 -12.19 19.24
C ASN A 145 -6.48 -10.75 18.72
N GLU A 146 -7.50 -10.02 19.18
CA GLU A 146 -7.81 -8.68 18.70
C GLU A 146 -6.59 -7.74 18.76
N ASP A 147 -5.90 -7.68 19.90
CA ASP A 147 -4.72 -6.81 20.09
C ASP A 147 -3.60 -7.13 19.10
N PHE A 148 -3.36 -8.41 18.82
CA PHE A 148 -2.37 -8.84 17.83
C PHE A 148 -2.75 -8.37 16.42
N VAL A 149 -4.00 -8.60 16.02
CA VAL A 149 -4.50 -8.22 14.69
C VAL A 149 -4.50 -6.70 14.50
N ILE A 150 -4.95 -5.94 15.49
CA ILE A 150 -4.92 -4.47 15.46
C ILE A 150 -3.48 -3.95 15.42
N GLY A 151 -2.58 -4.55 16.21
CA GLY A 151 -1.15 -4.21 16.16
C GLY A 151 -0.53 -4.40 14.78
N ARG A 152 -0.96 -5.40 14.02
CA ARG A 152 -0.47 -5.65 12.66
C ARG A 152 -1.11 -4.77 11.58
N THR A 153 -2.39 -4.47 11.72
CA THR A 153 -3.18 -3.71 10.72
C THR A 153 -3.17 -2.20 10.96
N GLY A 154 -2.68 -1.75 12.11
CA GLY A 154 -2.53 -0.34 12.44
C GLY A 154 -3.84 0.45 12.39
N PHE A 155 -3.76 1.68 11.90
CA PHE A 155 -4.88 2.62 11.89
C PHE A 155 -6.11 2.07 11.15
N VAL A 156 -5.91 1.44 9.99
CA VAL A 156 -7.00 0.96 9.13
C VAL A 156 -7.79 -0.16 9.81
N GLY A 157 -7.10 -1.15 10.38
CA GLY A 157 -7.78 -2.24 11.07
C GLY A 157 -8.51 -1.77 12.31
N ASN A 158 -7.92 -0.84 13.07
CA ASN A 158 -8.55 -0.24 14.24
C ASN A 158 -9.84 0.51 13.89
N ASP A 159 -9.84 1.29 12.81
CA ASP A 159 -11.02 2.03 12.35
C ASP A 159 -12.15 1.09 11.90
N ILE A 160 -11.82 0.02 11.17
CA ILE A 160 -12.79 -1.02 10.76
C ILE A 160 -13.39 -1.71 11.99
N ARG A 161 -12.55 -2.11 12.95
CA ARG A 161 -12.96 -2.80 14.17
C ARG A 161 -13.87 -1.93 15.04
N SER A 162 -13.45 -0.69 15.29
CA SER A 162 -14.21 0.28 16.10
C SER A 162 -15.55 0.63 15.46
N SER A 163 -15.59 0.77 14.13
CA SER A 163 -16.82 1.03 13.38
C SER A 163 -17.82 -0.13 13.47
N TYR A 164 -17.31 -1.37 13.47
CA TYR A 164 -18.15 -2.55 13.63
C TYR A 164 -18.74 -2.65 15.05
N LEU A 165 -17.91 -2.49 16.08
CA LEU A 165 -18.33 -2.61 17.49
C LEU A 165 -19.32 -1.52 17.93
N SER A 166 -19.22 -0.31 17.38
CA SER A 166 -20.12 0.81 17.71
C SER A 166 -21.52 0.72 17.08
N GLY A 167 -21.86 -0.41 16.43
CA GLY A 167 -23.18 -0.61 15.82
C GLY A 167 -23.41 0.25 14.57
N GLY A 168 -22.35 0.82 13.99
CA GLY A 168 -22.36 1.67 12.81
C GLY A 168 -22.66 0.92 11.52
N GLY A 169 -23.77 0.18 11.44
CA GLY A 169 -24.28 -0.47 10.22
C GLY A 169 -24.81 0.51 9.16
N GLY A 170 -24.29 1.74 9.07
CA GLY A 170 -24.92 2.81 8.28
C GLY A 170 -24.07 4.01 7.87
N ARG A 171 -22.81 4.17 8.32
CA ARG A 171 -21.85 4.90 7.47
C ARG A 171 -21.45 3.92 6.39
N SER A 172 -21.64 4.29 5.12
CA SER A 172 -21.23 3.46 3.98
C SER A 172 -19.85 2.88 4.28
N VAL A 173 -19.82 1.60 4.62
CA VAL A 173 -18.61 0.80 4.77
C VAL A 173 -17.77 0.95 3.50
N SER A 174 -18.43 1.18 2.35
CA SER A 174 -17.77 1.52 1.11
C SER A 174 -17.01 2.84 1.19
N ASP A 175 -17.35 3.82 2.02
CA ASP A 175 -16.66 5.11 2.10
C ASP A 175 -15.46 5.07 3.06
N THR A 176 -15.49 4.23 4.09
CA THR A 176 -14.32 3.94 4.93
C THR A 176 -13.38 2.95 4.24
N LEU A 177 -13.91 1.88 3.64
CA LEU A 177 -13.12 0.96 2.81
C LEU A 177 -12.64 1.63 1.52
N LYS A 178 -13.42 2.55 0.93
CA LYS A 178 -12.87 3.49 -0.05
C LYS A 178 -11.82 4.29 0.67
N LYS A 179 -12.05 5.17 1.64
CA LYS A 179 -10.94 5.99 2.20
C LYS A 179 -9.66 5.25 2.64
N ALA A 180 -9.76 4.02 3.16
CA ALA A 180 -8.65 3.17 3.56
C ALA A 180 -7.99 2.39 2.40
N PHE A 181 -8.76 1.94 1.39
CA PHE A 181 -8.25 1.26 0.17
C PHE A 181 -8.31 2.16 -1.09
N SER A 182 -8.68 3.43 -0.95
CA SER A 182 -8.85 4.49 -1.95
C SER A 182 -7.72 5.50 -1.89
N SER A 183 -6.69 5.24 -1.09
CA SER A 183 -5.35 5.61 -1.55
C SER A 183 -4.96 4.94 -2.87
N MET A 184 -5.86 4.16 -3.47
CA MET A 184 -5.60 3.24 -4.56
C MET A 184 -6.77 3.04 -5.53
N PHE A 185 -7.90 3.74 -5.37
CA PHE A 185 -9.07 3.54 -6.22
C PHE A 185 -8.99 4.42 -7.48
N MET A 186 -8.53 3.83 -8.59
CA MET A 186 -9.21 3.81 -9.91
C MET A 186 -8.21 3.48 -11.04
N PHE A 187 -7.96 2.19 -11.26
CA PHE A 187 -7.42 1.65 -12.51
C PHE A 187 -8.40 1.75 -13.71
N LYS A 188 -9.56 2.40 -13.55
CA LYS A 188 -10.72 2.23 -14.46
C LYS A 188 -10.65 2.98 -15.79
N LYS A 189 -9.53 3.62 -16.17
CA LYS A 189 -9.43 4.39 -17.43
C LYS A 189 -8.09 4.33 -18.16
N ALA A 190 -7.48 3.14 -18.27
CA ALA A 190 -6.28 2.98 -19.11
C ALA A 190 -6.24 1.74 -20.00
N VAL A 191 -7.35 1.02 -20.18
CA VAL A 191 -7.47 -0.03 -21.20
C VAL A 191 -8.71 0.24 -22.03
N ASN A 192 -8.52 0.75 -23.24
CA ASN A 192 -9.57 0.81 -24.25
C ASN A 192 -10.03 -0.62 -24.56
N PHE A 193 -11.18 -1.03 -24.02
CA PHE A 193 -11.87 -2.23 -24.49
C PHE A 193 -13.20 -1.81 -25.12
N GLY A 194 -13.13 -1.47 -26.40
CA GLY A 194 -14.30 -1.46 -27.27
C GLY A 194 -14.76 -2.88 -27.52
N VAL A 195 -15.52 -3.49 -26.60
CA VAL A 195 -16.28 -4.72 -26.88
C VAL A 195 -17.65 -4.64 -26.22
N SER A 196 -18.62 -4.25 -27.04
CA SER A 196 -20.06 -4.52 -27.00
C SER A 196 -20.73 -4.91 -25.68
N LYS A 197 -21.51 -3.97 -25.13
CA LYS A 197 -22.62 -4.17 -24.16
C LYS A 197 -23.61 -5.30 -24.56
N LEU A 198 -23.57 -5.76 -25.81
CA LEU A 198 -24.51 -6.74 -26.36
C LEU A 198 -24.17 -8.21 -26.05
N ARG A 199 -22.93 -8.53 -25.62
CA ARG A 199 -22.50 -9.93 -25.40
C ARG A 199 -22.61 -10.45 -23.97
N GLN A 200 -22.92 -9.59 -22.99
CA GLN A 200 -22.99 -9.98 -21.57
C GLN A 200 -24.23 -10.80 -21.19
N LYS A 201 -25.28 -10.81 -22.03
CA LYS A 201 -26.57 -11.44 -21.72
C LYS A 201 -26.63 -12.97 -21.91
N LEU A 202 -25.58 -13.62 -22.42
CA LEU A 202 -25.68 -15.03 -22.86
C LEU A 202 -24.85 -16.04 -22.07
N ASN A 203 -24.13 -15.67 -21.00
CA ASN A 203 -23.41 -16.68 -20.21
C ASN A 203 -23.07 -16.20 -18.77
N PRO A 204 -23.75 -16.70 -17.72
CA PRO A 204 -23.51 -16.29 -16.33
C PRO A 204 -22.05 -16.50 -15.89
N PHE A 205 -21.41 -17.58 -16.35
CA PHE A 205 -20.02 -17.91 -16.05
C PHE A 205 -19.02 -16.85 -16.59
N ARG A 206 -19.35 -16.24 -17.74
CA ARG A 206 -18.54 -15.16 -18.35
C ARG A 206 -18.69 -13.84 -17.58
N SER A 207 -19.80 -13.66 -16.86
CA SER A 207 -20.04 -12.46 -16.03
C SER A 207 -19.18 -12.45 -14.77
N THR A 208 -18.97 -13.61 -14.12
CA THR A 208 -18.11 -13.74 -12.93
C THR A 208 -16.64 -13.53 -13.28
N ASN A 209 -16.14 -14.15 -14.35
CA ASN A 209 -14.76 -13.94 -14.83
C ASN A 209 -14.48 -12.47 -15.17
N SER A 210 -15.46 -11.76 -15.75
CA SER A 210 -15.34 -10.33 -16.05
C SER A 210 -15.30 -9.45 -14.78
N LYS A 211 -15.99 -9.84 -13.71
CA LYS A 211 -15.98 -9.11 -12.43
C LYS A 211 -14.68 -9.33 -11.67
N VAL A 212 -14.22 -10.59 -11.58
CA VAL A 212 -12.94 -10.94 -10.95
C VAL A 212 -11.79 -10.26 -11.71
N GLY A 213 -11.78 -10.34 -13.05
CA GLY A 213 -10.78 -9.65 -13.85
C GLY A 213 -10.78 -8.13 -13.62
N ALA A 214 -11.96 -7.50 -13.56
CA ALA A 214 -12.06 -6.07 -13.28
C ALA A 214 -11.58 -5.70 -11.86
N PHE A 215 -11.82 -6.55 -10.86
CA PHE A 215 -11.34 -6.36 -9.50
C PHE A 215 -9.82 -6.52 -9.39
N ARG A 216 -9.26 -7.59 -9.96
CA ARG A 216 -7.81 -7.85 -9.92
C ARG A 216 -7.00 -6.79 -10.66
N MET A 217 -7.60 -6.18 -11.68
CA MET A 217 -7.05 -5.02 -12.36
C MET A 217 -7.40 -3.70 -11.66
N GLY A 218 -8.08 -3.71 -10.51
CA GLY A 218 -8.63 -2.53 -9.84
C GLY A 218 -7.67 -1.77 -8.94
N GLY A 219 -6.48 -2.34 -8.67
CA GLY A 219 -5.44 -1.73 -7.84
C GLY A 219 -5.40 -2.22 -6.39
N GLU A 220 -6.40 -2.96 -5.91
CA GLU A 220 -6.40 -3.47 -4.51
C GLU A 220 -5.50 -4.69 -4.29
N VAL A 221 -5.17 -5.45 -5.32
CA VAL A 221 -4.37 -6.69 -5.18
C VAL A 221 -2.88 -6.34 -5.17
N HIS A 222 -2.15 -6.93 -4.23
CA HIS A 222 -0.69 -6.86 -4.22
C HIS A 222 -0.18 -7.87 -5.26
N LEU A 223 0.49 -7.36 -6.30
CA LEU A 223 1.05 -8.16 -7.38
C LEU A 223 2.47 -8.62 -7.07
N TRP A 224 3.15 -7.95 -6.14
CA TRP A 224 4.47 -8.33 -5.66
C TRP A 224 4.69 -7.84 -4.23
N MET A 225 5.53 -8.53 -3.45
CA MET A 225 5.96 -8.11 -2.11
C MET A 225 7.49 -8.06 -2.05
N TYR A 226 8.01 -7.25 -1.14
CA TYR A 226 9.45 -7.01 -1.03
C TYR A 226 9.93 -7.29 0.38
N ASP A 227 11.15 -7.81 0.46
CA ASP A 227 11.98 -7.85 1.66
C ASP A 227 13.10 -6.79 1.55
N ARG A 228 13.87 -6.62 2.62
CA ARG A 228 14.99 -5.66 2.67
C ARG A 228 16.02 -5.85 1.54
N PHE A 229 16.18 -7.07 1.03
CA PHE A 229 17.18 -7.38 0.01
C PHE A 229 16.68 -7.08 -1.40
N SER A 230 15.51 -7.58 -1.76
CA SER A 230 14.86 -7.40 -3.05
C SER A 230 14.50 -5.94 -3.31
N LEU A 231 14.03 -5.21 -2.30
CA LEU A 231 13.80 -3.77 -2.42
C LEU A 231 15.12 -3.00 -2.66
N ALA A 232 16.15 -3.28 -1.86
CA ALA A 232 17.44 -2.61 -2.02
C ALA A 232 18.11 -2.92 -3.36
N ARG A 233 17.97 -4.14 -3.87
CA ARG A 233 18.44 -4.53 -5.21
C ARG A 233 17.73 -3.73 -6.29
N LEU A 234 16.39 -3.68 -6.26
CA LEU A 234 15.59 -2.94 -7.23
C LEU A 234 16.00 -1.45 -7.28
N LEU A 235 16.17 -0.82 -6.10
CA LEU A 235 16.62 0.57 -6.00
C LEU A 235 18.02 0.75 -6.64
N LYS A 236 18.97 -0.13 -6.33
CA LYS A 236 20.33 -0.06 -6.89
C LYS A 236 20.35 -0.19 -8.41
N GLU A 237 19.59 -1.14 -8.96
CA GLU A 237 19.44 -1.34 -10.41
C GLU A 237 18.84 -0.10 -11.09
N CYS A 238 17.99 0.63 -10.38
CA CYS A 238 17.34 1.84 -10.90
C CYS A 238 18.21 3.11 -10.82
N GLY A 239 19.43 3.04 -10.29
CA GLY A 239 20.35 4.18 -10.20
C GLY A 239 20.37 4.87 -8.85
N PHE A 240 19.90 4.20 -7.80
CA PHE A 240 20.05 4.66 -6.43
C PHE A 240 21.29 4.04 -5.76
N GLU A 241 21.77 4.70 -4.71
CA GLU A 241 22.82 4.25 -3.82
C GLU A 241 22.49 4.58 -2.36
N ASN A 242 23.37 4.16 -1.43
CA ASN A 242 23.20 4.40 0.00
C ASN A 242 21.83 3.97 0.52
N VAL A 243 21.34 2.80 0.08
CA VAL A 243 20.06 2.25 0.52
C VAL A 243 20.14 1.89 2.00
N SER A 244 19.24 2.42 2.82
CA SER A 244 19.09 2.09 4.24
C SER A 244 17.66 1.73 4.57
N ILE A 245 17.48 0.71 5.39
CA ILE A 245 16.21 0.48 6.09
C ILE A 245 16.15 1.45 7.26
N VAL A 246 15.02 2.12 7.43
CA VAL A 246 14.80 3.17 8.42
C VAL A 246 13.52 2.91 9.19
N SER A 247 13.29 3.61 10.30
CA SER A 247 12.00 3.58 11.00
C SER A 247 10.99 4.57 10.38
N PRO A 248 9.70 4.50 10.75
CA PRO A 248 8.71 5.51 10.36
C PRO A 248 9.06 6.93 10.81
N THR A 249 9.83 7.07 11.89
CA THR A 249 10.16 8.35 12.53
C THR A 249 11.54 8.89 12.13
N GLU A 250 12.44 8.05 11.64
CA GLU A 250 13.77 8.45 11.20
C GLU A 250 13.82 8.65 9.69
N SER A 251 14.45 9.74 9.26
CA SER A 251 14.58 10.07 7.85
C SER A 251 15.73 11.04 7.59
N ARG A 252 16.35 10.92 6.40
CA ARG A 252 17.27 11.95 5.86
C ARG A 252 16.52 13.17 5.34
N ILE A 253 15.20 13.08 5.18
CA ILE A 253 14.33 14.16 4.74
C ILE A 253 14.20 15.18 5.88
N PRO A 254 14.56 16.46 5.67
CA PRO A 254 14.44 17.47 6.71
C PRO A 254 12.98 17.63 7.17
N LYS A 255 12.79 17.75 8.50
CA LYS A 255 11.48 17.94 9.14
C LYS A 255 10.48 16.80 8.88
N TRP A 256 10.97 15.58 8.68
CA TRP A 256 10.12 14.42 8.35
C TRP A 256 8.90 14.24 9.27
N SER A 257 9.09 14.41 10.58
CA SER A 257 8.02 14.32 11.58
C SER A 257 6.88 15.33 11.37
N ASP A 258 7.18 16.50 10.80
CA ASP A 258 6.20 17.58 10.65
C ASP A 258 5.19 17.30 9.54
N TYR A 259 5.53 16.43 8.57
CA TYR A 259 4.66 16.13 7.44
C TYR A 259 3.57 15.10 7.76
N GLU A 260 3.74 14.35 8.85
CA GLU A 260 2.84 13.30 9.31
C GLU A 260 2.43 12.27 8.22
N LEU A 261 3.34 11.91 7.31
CA LEU A 261 3.04 11.00 6.18
C LEU A 261 3.10 9.52 6.57
N ASP A 262 4.08 9.11 7.38
CA ASP A 262 4.19 7.74 7.92
C ASP A 262 3.63 7.59 9.34
N VAL A 263 3.55 8.70 10.07
CA VAL A 263 3.10 8.76 11.47
C VAL A 263 2.13 9.92 11.61
N LYS A 264 0.99 9.73 12.28
CA LYS A 264 0.03 10.80 12.54
C LYS A 264 -0.40 10.80 13.98
N GLY A 265 -0.24 11.93 14.68
CA GLY A 265 -0.59 12.04 16.10
C GLY A 265 0.13 11.01 16.98
N GLY A 266 1.36 10.62 16.62
CA GLY A 266 2.16 9.62 17.33
C GLY A 266 1.87 8.16 16.97
N PHE A 267 0.92 7.88 16.07
CA PHE A 267 0.61 6.53 15.59
C PHE A 267 1.20 6.28 14.21
N VAL A 268 1.92 5.18 14.06
CA VAL A 268 2.41 4.72 12.76
C VAL A 268 1.21 4.27 11.92
N HIS A 269 1.11 4.74 10.69
CA HIS A 269 0.02 4.35 9.79
C HIS A 269 0.04 2.85 9.50
N ASP A 270 1.20 2.36 9.09
CA ASP A 270 1.41 1.00 8.59
C ASP A 270 2.58 0.34 9.39
N PRO A 271 2.33 -0.09 10.64
CA PRO A 271 3.38 -0.44 11.62
C PRO A 271 4.24 -1.65 11.23
N THR A 272 3.74 -2.52 10.35
CA THR A 272 4.42 -3.73 9.87
C THR A 272 5.07 -3.54 8.49
N SER A 273 5.10 -2.31 7.97
CA SER A 273 5.70 -2.04 6.65
C SER A 273 7.22 -1.95 6.72
N LEU A 274 7.83 -2.22 5.57
CA LEU A 274 9.25 -2.01 5.32
C LEU A 274 9.45 -0.57 4.83
N PHE A 275 10.24 0.21 5.57
CA PHE A 275 10.59 1.59 5.22
C PHE A 275 12.05 1.64 4.74
N ALA A 276 12.27 2.16 3.54
CA ALA A 276 13.61 2.28 2.97
C ALA A 276 13.84 3.67 2.39
N GLU A 277 15.07 4.16 2.54
CA GLU A 277 15.55 5.37 1.89
C GLU A 277 16.78 5.09 1.03
N ALA A 278 16.88 5.78 -0.10
CA ALA A 278 18.06 5.74 -0.96
C ALA A 278 18.31 7.10 -1.63
N VAL A 279 19.50 7.28 -2.18
CA VAL A 279 19.94 8.55 -2.80
C VAL A 279 20.18 8.31 -4.28
N LYS A 280 19.69 9.22 -5.12
CA LYS A 280 19.96 9.18 -6.57
C LYS A 280 21.43 9.50 -6.84
N LYS A 281 22.08 8.67 -7.67
CA LYS A 281 23.43 8.88 -8.20
C LYS A 281 23.53 10.10 -9.11
#